data_AF-A0A660VFE7-F1
#
_entry.id   AF-A0A660VFE7-F1
#
_cell.length_a   1.000
_cell.length_b   1.000
_cell.length_c   1.000
_cell.angle_alpha   90.00
_cell.angle_beta   90.00
_cell.angle_gamma   90.00
#
_symmetry.space_group_name_H-M   'P 1'
#
loop_
_entity.id
_entity.type
_entity.pdbx_description
1 polymer ?
#
loop_
_entity_poly.entity_id
_entity_poly.type
_entity_poly.pdbx_seq_one_letter_code
_entity_poly.pdbx_strand_id
1 'polypeptide(L)'
;LAEMRDISEEKWVEVRAREVGISYVHIGGTVGCMVNGAGLAMATMDLIKLAGGEPANFLDVGGGATAAQVEEAFKLLLSDKNVRSVLVNIYGGIARCDVIAQGIIEAAKKVKIDVPVVVRLEGTNDEKGRHMLDESGLSLVTAATMKEAAEKAVRFASSAS
;
A
#
# COMPACT_ATOMS: atom_id res chain seq x y z
N LEU A 1 -22.25 -16.49 -15.24
CA LEU A 1 -21.17 -16.56 -14.22
C LEU A 1 -21.28 -15.43 -13.19
N ALA A 2 -21.56 -14.18 -13.57
CA ALA A 2 -21.79 -13.09 -12.60
C ALA A 2 -23.10 -13.21 -11.80
N GLU A 3 -24.13 -13.87 -12.34
CA GLU A 3 -25.49 -13.95 -11.75
C GLU A 3 -25.65 -14.98 -10.63
N MET A 4 -24.60 -15.76 -10.29
CA MET A 4 -24.62 -16.75 -9.20
C MET A 4 -23.71 -16.37 -8.03
N ARG A 5 -23.28 -15.10 -7.94
CA ARG A 5 -22.32 -14.65 -6.93
C ARG A 5 -23.06 -14.21 -5.66
N ASP A 6 -22.80 -14.91 -4.56
CA ASP A 6 -23.32 -14.57 -3.24
C ASP A 6 -22.37 -13.62 -2.51
N ILE A 7 -22.78 -12.37 -2.32
CA ILE A 7 -21.99 -11.31 -1.69
C ILE A 7 -22.02 -11.43 -0.16
N SER A 8 -22.96 -12.20 0.41
CA SER A 8 -23.16 -12.29 1.86
C SER A 8 -22.04 -13.07 2.58
N GLU A 9 -21.34 -13.95 1.88
CA GLU A 9 -20.19 -14.69 2.41
C GLU A 9 -18.84 -13.98 2.17
N GLU A 10 -18.81 -12.93 1.35
CA GLU A 10 -17.59 -12.15 1.11
C GLU A 10 -17.39 -11.11 2.22
N LYS A 11 -16.13 -10.92 2.65
CA LYS A 11 -15.82 -9.84 3.61
C LYS A 11 -16.15 -8.49 2.96
N TRP A 12 -16.90 -7.64 3.66
CA TRP A 12 -17.32 -6.31 3.18
C TRP A 12 -16.18 -5.48 2.57
N VAL A 13 -14.98 -5.56 3.15
CA VAL A 13 -13.77 -4.88 2.66
C VAL A 13 -13.33 -5.36 1.26
N GLU A 14 -13.49 -6.65 0.94
CA GLU A 14 -13.15 -7.21 -0.37
C GLU A 14 -14.16 -6.81 -1.44
N VAL A 15 -15.44 -6.74 -1.07
CA VAL A 15 -16.51 -6.22 -1.93
C VAL A 15 -16.25 -4.77 -2.27
N ARG A 16 -15.98 -3.93 -1.26
CA ARG A 16 -15.70 -2.52 -1.42
C ARG A 16 -14.46 -2.26 -2.28
N ALA A 17 -13.40 -3.04 -2.08
CA ALA A 17 -12.19 -2.96 -2.89
C ALA A 17 -12.51 -3.22 -4.38
N ARG A 18 -13.29 -4.27 -4.67
CA ARG A 18 -13.66 -4.63 -6.04
C ARG A 18 -14.49 -3.55 -6.74
N GLU A 19 -15.40 -2.87 -6.02
CA GLU A 19 -16.19 -1.76 -6.57
C GLU A 19 -15.32 -0.60 -7.11
N VAL A 20 -14.15 -0.39 -6.53
CA VAL A 20 -13.21 0.68 -6.92
C VAL A 20 -12.02 0.16 -7.73
N GLY A 21 -12.09 -1.09 -8.20
CA GLY A 21 -11.06 -1.71 -9.04
C GLY A 21 -9.78 -2.09 -8.29
N ILE A 22 -9.86 -2.31 -6.98
CA ILE A 22 -8.76 -2.78 -6.13
C ILE A 22 -8.96 -4.28 -5.86
N SER A 23 -7.90 -5.06 -6.02
CA SER A 23 -7.90 -6.46 -5.57
C SER A 23 -7.35 -6.53 -4.16
N TYR A 24 -8.19 -6.87 -3.18
CA TYR A 24 -7.83 -6.94 -1.77
C TYR A 24 -8.15 -8.32 -1.20
N VAL A 25 -7.25 -8.86 -0.36
CA VAL A 25 -7.49 -10.06 0.44
C VAL A 25 -6.90 -9.84 1.83
N HIS A 26 -7.70 -10.04 2.86
CA HIS A 26 -7.24 -9.94 4.25
C HIS A 26 -6.56 -11.25 4.69
N ILE A 27 -5.34 -11.14 5.24
CA ILE A 27 -4.50 -12.29 5.64
C ILE A 27 -4.39 -12.39 7.17
N GLY A 28 -4.25 -11.25 7.87
CA GLY A 28 -4.09 -11.19 9.32
C GLY A 28 -2.63 -11.07 9.76
N GLY A 29 -2.20 -9.83 10.02
CA GLY A 29 -0.81 -9.44 10.31
C GLY A 29 -0.74 -7.98 10.72
N THR A 30 0.47 -7.40 10.76
CA THR A 30 0.71 -6.05 11.27
C THR A 30 1.22 -5.06 10.24
N VAL A 31 1.72 -5.52 9.09
CA VAL A 31 2.22 -4.66 8.01
C VAL A 31 1.22 -4.64 6.86
N GLY A 32 0.51 -3.53 6.70
CA GLY A 32 -0.38 -3.32 5.55
C GLY A 32 0.43 -3.15 4.27
N CYS A 33 0.00 -3.75 3.16
CA CYS A 33 0.68 -3.65 1.87
C CYS A 33 -0.22 -2.94 0.85
N MET A 34 0.34 -2.02 0.06
CA MET A 34 -0.31 -1.44 -1.12
C MET A 34 0.66 -1.49 -2.31
N VAL A 35 0.28 -2.19 -3.37
CA VAL A 35 1.18 -2.47 -4.49
C VAL A 35 0.44 -2.33 -5.82
N ASN A 36 1.15 -2.05 -6.92
CA ASN A 36 0.60 -2.15 -8.26
C ASN A 36 1.16 -3.38 -9.01
N GLY A 37 0.29 -4.35 -9.26
CA GLY A 37 0.56 -5.63 -9.90
C GLY A 37 0.60 -6.79 -8.90
N ALA A 38 -0.23 -7.80 -9.14
CA ALA A 38 -0.37 -8.97 -8.28
C ALA A 38 0.94 -9.71 -7.99
N GLY A 39 1.83 -9.86 -8.98
CA GLY A 39 3.14 -10.50 -8.79
C GLY A 39 4.04 -9.72 -7.82
N LEU A 40 4.05 -8.39 -7.95
CA LEU A 40 4.79 -7.52 -7.05
C LEU A 40 4.17 -7.51 -5.64
N ALA A 41 2.84 -7.62 -5.54
CA ALA A 41 2.14 -7.70 -4.26
C ALA A 41 2.55 -8.96 -3.49
N MET A 42 2.57 -10.13 -4.16
CA MET A 42 3.06 -11.39 -3.57
C MET A 42 4.52 -11.28 -3.13
N ALA A 43 5.41 -10.79 -4.01
CA ALA A 43 6.81 -10.60 -3.66
C ALA A 43 7.03 -9.64 -2.48
N THR A 44 6.19 -8.60 -2.36
CA THR A 44 6.26 -7.64 -1.26
C THR A 44 5.87 -8.29 0.07
N MET A 45 4.81 -9.11 0.08
CA MET A 45 4.41 -9.88 1.27
C MET A 45 5.50 -10.88 1.69
N ASP A 46 6.11 -11.57 0.73
CA ASP A 46 7.21 -12.50 0.98
C ASP A 46 8.41 -11.78 1.59
N LEU A 47 8.74 -10.57 1.11
CA LEU A 47 9.83 -9.78 1.68
C LEU A 47 9.54 -9.29 3.09
N ILE A 48 8.29 -8.94 3.41
CA ILE A 48 7.88 -8.61 4.79
C ILE A 48 8.08 -9.82 5.69
N LYS A 49 7.65 -11.01 5.25
CA LYS A 49 7.86 -12.28 5.96
C LYS A 49 9.34 -12.57 6.17
N LEU A 50 10.16 -12.44 5.14
CA LEU A 50 11.61 -12.65 5.20
C LEU A 50 12.31 -11.64 6.11
N ALA A 51 11.79 -10.42 6.21
CA ALA A 51 12.25 -9.40 7.16
C ALA A 51 11.76 -9.64 8.61
N GLY A 52 10.99 -10.72 8.85
CA GLY A 52 10.51 -11.11 10.17
C GLY A 52 9.19 -10.47 10.61
N GLY A 53 8.45 -9.85 9.69
CA GLY A 53 7.13 -9.27 9.95
C GLY A 53 5.99 -10.10 9.37
N GLU A 54 4.76 -9.66 9.64
CA GLU A 54 3.53 -10.31 9.22
C GLU A 54 2.74 -9.40 8.28
N PRO A 55 2.60 -9.72 6.98
CA PRO A 55 1.78 -8.95 6.06
C PRO A 55 0.30 -9.08 6.45
N ALA A 56 -0.38 -7.95 6.62
CA ALA A 56 -1.78 -7.93 7.04
C ALA A 56 -2.74 -8.29 5.90
N ASN A 57 -2.33 -8.04 4.66
CA ASN A 57 -3.17 -8.16 3.49
C ASN A 57 -2.36 -8.35 2.20
N PHE A 58 -3.04 -8.87 1.18
CA PHE A 58 -2.72 -8.64 -0.21
C PHE A 58 -3.53 -7.43 -0.71
N LEU A 59 -2.92 -6.49 -1.44
CA LEU A 59 -3.65 -5.41 -2.11
C LEU A 59 -2.91 -4.99 -3.38
N ASP A 60 -3.61 -5.14 -4.51
CA ASP A 60 -3.20 -4.66 -5.83
C ASP A 60 -4.12 -3.52 -6.29
N VAL A 61 -3.58 -2.31 -6.45
CA VAL A 61 -4.28 -1.12 -6.98
C VAL A 61 -4.30 -1.05 -8.51
N GLY A 62 -3.59 -1.95 -9.20
CA GLY A 62 -3.43 -1.97 -10.65
C GLY A 62 -2.41 -0.96 -11.18
N GLY A 63 -1.96 -1.17 -12.43
CA GLY A 63 -0.87 -0.39 -13.04
C GLY A 63 -1.19 1.09 -13.33
N GLY A 64 -2.47 1.46 -13.31
CA GLY A 64 -2.97 2.83 -13.56
C GLY A 64 -3.59 3.49 -12.33
N ALA A 65 -3.10 3.15 -11.14
CA ALA A 65 -3.69 3.58 -9.88
C ALA A 65 -3.92 5.11 -9.82
N THR A 66 -5.19 5.48 -9.68
CA THR A 66 -5.61 6.88 -9.54
C THR A 66 -5.48 7.35 -8.09
N ALA A 67 -5.43 8.66 -7.85
CA ALA A 67 -5.42 9.22 -6.50
C ALA A 67 -6.63 8.75 -5.66
N ALA A 68 -7.80 8.59 -6.27
CA ALA A 68 -8.99 8.07 -5.61
C ALA A 68 -8.83 6.59 -5.18
N GLN A 69 -8.22 5.76 -6.03
CA GLN A 69 -7.92 4.36 -5.67
C GLN A 69 -6.88 4.27 -4.56
N VAL A 70 -5.86 5.12 -4.57
CA VAL A 70 -4.87 5.19 -3.47
C VAL A 70 -5.55 5.61 -2.17
N GLU A 71 -6.46 6.59 -2.21
CA GLU A 71 -7.24 7.03 -1.05
C GLU A 71 -8.11 5.90 -0.48
N GLU A 72 -8.87 5.20 -1.32
CA GLU A 72 -9.70 4.07 -0.88
C GLU A 72 -8.83 2.91 -0.38
N ALA A 73 -7.67 2.65 -1.00
CA ALA A 73 -6.72 1.65 -0.53
C ALA A 73 -6.21 1.98 0.88
N PHE A 74 -5.88 3.24 1.19
CA PHE A 74 -5.53 3.64 2.55
C PHE A 74 -6.69 3.43 3.53
N LYS A 75 -7.93 3.79 3.16
CA LYS A 75 -9.10 3.55 4.02
C LYS A 75 -9.29 2.07 4.32
N LEU A 76 -9.12 1.20 3.33
CA LEU A 76 -9.21 -0.26 3.50
C LEU A 76 -8.13 -0.77 4.46
N LEU A 77 -6.87 -0.37 4.26
CA LEU A 77 -5.76 -0.77 5.13
C LEU A 77 -5.95 -0.30 6.57
N LEU A 78 -6.34 0.95 6.77
CA LEU A 78 -6.49 1.56 8.10
C LEU A 78 -7.80 1.15 8.80
N SER A 79 -8.71 0.48 8.10
CA SER A 79 -9.88 -0.14 8.71
C SER A 79 -9.49 -1.34 9.59
N ASP A 80 -8.39 -2.01 9.26
CA ASP A 80 -7.85 -3.11 10.05
C ASP A 80 -7.02 -2.58 11.23
N LYS A 81 -7.50 -2.83 12.45
CA LYS A 81 -6.86 -2.36 13.69
C LYS A 81 -5.56 -3.07 14.02
N ASN A 82 -5.25 -4.18 13.36
CA ASN A 82 -3.97 -4.87 13.54
C ASN A 82 -2.84 -4.21 12.76
N VAL A 83 -3.15 -3.40 11.73
CA VAL A 83 -2.14 -2.71 10.93
C VAL A 83 -1.43 -1.66 11.79
N ARG A 84 -0.11 -1.81 11.92
CA ARG A 84 0.80 -0.96 12.70
C ARG A 84 1.74 -0.14 11.82
N SER A 85 1.96 -0.56 10.58
CA SER A 85 2.66 0.21 9.56
C SER A 85 2.12 -0.16 8.18
N VAL A 86 2.36 0.70 7.19
CA VAL A 86 1.98 0.45 5.79
C VAL A 86 3.23 0.49 4.91
N LEU A 87 3.38 -0.49 4.02
CA LEU A 87 4.33 -0.51 2.93
C LEU A 87 3.62 -0.25 1.60
N VAL A 88 3.88 0.91 1.00
CA VAL A 88 3.50 1.25 -0.37
C VAL A 88 4.67 0.93 -1.29
N ASN A 89 4.54 -0.06 -2.15
CA ASN A 89 5.58 -0.46 -3.10
C ASN A 89 5.06 -0.35 -4.53
N ILE A 90 5.48 0.69 -5.25
CA ILE A 90 4.97 0.99 -6.58
C ILE A 90 6.07 0.97 -7.62
N TYR A 91 5.82 0.26 -8.71
CA TYR A 91 6.64 0.28 -9.92
C TYR A 91 5.93 1.09 -11.02
N GLY A 92 6.39 2.31 -11.25
CA GLY A 92 5.90 3.27 -12.23
C GLY A 92 6.25 2.90 -13.67
N GLY A 93 5.69 1.79 -14.16
CA GLY A 93 5.89 1.28 -15.52
C GLY A 93 5.53 2.31 -16.59
N ILE A 94 4.23 2.50 -16.84
CA ILE A 94 3.74 3.54 -17.77
C ILE A 94 3.48 4.86 -17.03
N ALA A 95 3.08 4.79 -15.76
CA ALA A 95 2.81 5.95 -14.93
C ALA A 95 4.11 6.51 -14.31
N ARG A 96 4.28 7.83 -14.31
CA ARG A 96 5.44 8.50 -13.70
C ARG A 96 5.35 8.50 -12.17
N CYS A 97 6.44 8.18 -11.51
CA CYS A 97 6.52 8.12 -10.06
C CYS A 97 6.23 9.48 -9.38
N ASP A 98 6.54 10.61 -10.01
CA ASP A 98 6.21 11.93 -9.45
C ASP A 98 4.71 12.23 -9.43
N VAL A 99 3.94 11.70 -10.39
CA VAL A 99 2.46 11.78 -10.38
C VAL A 99 1.88 10.87 -9.30
N ILE A 100 2.45 9.68 -9.15
CA ILE A 100 2.03 8.72 -8.11
C ILE A 100 2.33 9.28 -6.71
N ALA A 101 3.52 9.85 -6.51
CA ALA A 101 3.92 10.51 -5.27
C ALA A 101 2.93 11.64 -4.90
N GLN A 102 2.55 12.48 -5.87
CA GLN A 102 1.53 13.49 -5.67
C GLN A 102 0.20 12.90 -5.20
N GLY A 103 -0.26 11.81 -5.83
CA GLY A 103 -1.49 11.10 -5.44
C GLY A 103 -1.42 10.54 -4.02
N ILE A 104 -0.28 9.96 -3.63
CA ILE A 104 -0.05 9.47 -2.26
C ILE A 104 -0.10 10.62 -1.25
N ILE A 105 0.55 11.75 -1.54
CA ILE A 105 0.57 12.94 -0.66
C ILE A 105 -0.84 13.50 -0.49
N GLU A 106 -1.61 13.60 -1.57
CA GLU A 106 -2.99 14.08 -1.53
C GLU A 106 -3.90 13.13 -0.74
N ALA A 107 -3.78 11.82 -0.95
CA ALA A 107 -4.52 10.83 -0.18
C ALA A 107 -4.16 10.90 1.31
N ALA A 108 -2.88 10.99 1.65
CA ALA A 108 -2.39 11.08 3.03
C ALA A 108 -2.78 12.38 3.74
N LYS A 109 -3.08 13.46 3.01
CA LYS A 109 -3.65 14.69 3.58
C LYS A 109 -5.15 14.58 3.89
N LYS A 110 -5.88 13.77 3.11
CA LYS A 110 -7.33 13.58 3.26
C LYS A 110 -7.69 12.49 4.25
N VAL A 111 -6.87 11.44 4.30
CA VAL A 111 -7.04 10.31 5.20
C VAL A 111 -6.17 10.53 6.43
N LYS A 112 -6.75 10.39 7.62
CA LYS A 112 -5.97 10.43 8.86
C LYS A 112 -5.12 9.16 8.96
N ILE A 113 -3.86 9.25 8.57
CA ILE A 113 -2.91 8.15 8.66
C ILE A 113 -2.20 8.21 10.02
N ASP A 114 -2.65 7.38 10.96
CA ASP A 114 -2.10 7.32 12.33
C ASP A 114 -0.96 6.29 12.49
N VAL A 115 -0.49 5.68 11.40
CA VAL A 115 0.59 4.69 11.39
C VAL A 115 1.71 5.10 10.43
N PRO A 116 2.97 4.72 10.68
CA PRO A 116 4.06 5.02 9.76
C PRO A 116 3.83 4.39 8.38
N VAL A 117 4.10 5.16 7.32
CA VAL A 117 4.02 4.68 5.94
C VAL A 117 5.40 4.68 5.32
N VAL A 118 5.85 3.52 4.87
CA VAL A 118 7.06 3.35 4.08
C VAL A 118 6.67 3.33 2.61
N VAL A 119 7.29 4.18 1.80
CA VAL A 119 7.01 4.29 0.37
C VAL A 119 8.27 3.96 -0.44
N ARG A 120 8.14 2.99 -1.34
CA ARG A 120 9.16 2.70 -2.35
C ARG A 120 8.55 2.95 -3.73
N LEU A 121 9.20 3.82 -4.50
CA LEU A 121 8.86 4.13 -5.88
C LEU A 121 10.03 3.70 -6.77
N GLU A 122 9.72 3.12 -7.92
CA GLU A 122 10.70 2.72 -8.93
C GLU A 122 10.13 2.95 -10.31
N GLY A 123 10.91 3.48 -11.25
CA GLY A 123 10.45 3.77 -12.60
C GLY A 123 10.79 5.19 -13.02
N THR A 124 10.04 5.75 -13.96
CA THR A 124 10.32 7.10 -14.48
C THR A 124 10.06 8.15 -13.40
N ASN A 125 11.05 9.02 -13.14
CA ASN A 125 11.02 10.09 -12.12
C ASN A 125 10.88 9.59 -10.67
N ASP A 126 11.36 8.40 -10.36
CA ASP A 126 11.35 7.85 -9.00
C ASP A 126 12.09 8.74 -8.00
N GLU A 127 13.27 9.27 -8.36
CA GLU A 127 14.06 10.18 -7.53
C GLU A 127 13.27 11.45 -7.18
N LYS A 128 12.65 12.06 -8.19
CA LYS A 128 11.79 13.23 -8.00
C LYS A 128 10.57 12.89 -7.12
N GLY A 129 9.95 11.74 -7.35
CA GLY A 129 8.82 11.28 -6.53
C GLY A 129 9.21 11.07 -5.06
N ARG A 130 10.39 10.49 -4.80
CA ARG A 130 10.94 10.36 -3.44
C ARG A 130 11.18 11.72 -2.79
N HIS A 131 11.81 12.66 -3.50
CA HIS A 131 12.01 14.03 -3.00
C HIS A 131 10.69 14.72 -2.64
N MET A 132 9.65 14.58 -3.47
CA MET A 132 8.32 15.13 -3.18
C MET A 132 7.70 14.53 -1.90
N LEU A 133 7.90 13.23 -1.67
CA LEU A 133 7.42 12.55 -0.46
C LEU A 133 8.17 13.05 0.78
N ASP A 134 9.50 13.17 0.70
CA ASP A 134 10.34 13.64 1.80
C ASP A 134 10.03 15.11 2.18
N GLU A 135 9.73 15.97 1.20
CA GLU A 135 9.37 17.39 1.41
C GLU A 135 7.91 17.61 1.81
N SER A 136 7.07 16.57 1.80
CA SER A 136 5.62 16.71 1.99
C SER A 136 5.21 17.18 3.40
N GLY A 137 6.12 17.08 4.38
CA GLY A 137 5.84 17.35 5.80
C GLY A 137 4.96 16.30 6.46
N LEU A 138 4.66 15.19 5.76
CA LEU A 138 3.88 14.06 6.27
C LEU A 138 4.81 13.00 6.85
N SER A 139 4.29 12.13 7.70
CA SER A 139 5.04 10.98 8.25
C SER A 139 5.18 9.84 7.24
N LEU A 140 5.71 10.17 6.06
CA LEU A 140 6.05 9.23 4.98
C LEU A 140 7.56 9.01 4.99
N VAL A 141 7.98 7.76 4.92
CA VAL A 141 9.39 7.38 4.91
C VAL A 141 9.71 6.75 3.57
N THR A 142 10.64 7.33 2.82
CA THR A 142 11.05 6.75 1.54
C THR A 142 12.05 5.60 1.74
N ALA A 143 12.04 4.66 0.80
CA ALA A 143 13.02 3.57 0.70
C ALA A 143 13.48 3.41 -0.76
N ALA A 144 14.76 3.11 -0.97
CA ALA A 144 15.33 2.96 -2.30
C ALA A 144 15.15 1.54 -2.84
N THR A 145 15.25 0.53 -1.97
CA THR A 145 15.16 -0.88 -2.37
C THR A 145 13.97 -1.58 -1.72
N MET A 146 13.47 -2.66 -2.34
CA MET A 146 12.38 -3.44 -1.74
C MET A 146 12.76 -4.05 -0.38
N LYS A 147 14.03 -4.50 -0.25
CA LYS A 147 14.55 -5.05 1.01
C LYS A 147 14.52 -4.01 2.12
N GLU A 148 15.08 -2.83 1.84
CA GLU A 148 15.06 -1.71 2.79
C GLU A 148 13.63 -1.30 3.15
N ALA A 149 12.72 -1.27 2.17
CA ALA A 149 11.33 -0.91 2.39
C ALA A 149 10.63 -1.89 3.34
N ALA A 150 10.83 -3.20 3.12
CA ALA A 150 10.31 -4.25 4.00
C ALA A 150 10.90 -4.15 5.41
N GLU A 151 12.24 -4.05 5.55
CA GLU A 151 12.91 -3.93 6.85
C GLU A 151 12.44 -2.70 7.64
N LYS A 152 12.29 -1.54 6.98
CA LYS A 152 11.73 -0.32 7.60
C LYS A 152 10.29 -0.55 8.04
N ALA A 153 9.43 -1.12 7.18
CA ALA A 153 8.03 -1.32 7.49
C ALA A 153 7.84 -2.27 8.68
N VAL A 154 8.59 -3.38 8.72
CA VAL A 154 8.59 -4.32 9.85
C VAL A 154 9.09 -3.65 11.13
N ARG A 155 10.19 -2.89 11.05
CA ARG A 155 10.71 -2.15 12.20
C ARG A 155 9.67 -1.19 12.78
N PHE A 156 8.97 -0.43 11.93
CA PHE A 156 7.92 0.48 12.38
C PHE A 156 6.74 -0.26 13.03
N ALA A 157 6.30 -1.37 12.43
CA ALA A 157 5.22 -2.18 12.99
C ALA A 157 5.56 -2.75 14.38
N SER A 158 6.81 -3.13 14.62
CA SER A 158 7.27 -3.66 15.90
C SER A 158 7.52 -2.59 16.97
N SER A 159 7.73 -1.33 16.57
CA SER A 159 7.94 -0.21 17.50
C SER A 159 6.66 0.50 17.94
N ALA A 160 5.55 0.25 17.25
CA ALA A 160 4.23 0.76 17.60
C ALA A 160 3.60 -0.11 18.69
N SER A 161 4.10 0.04 19.92
CA SER A 161 3.55 -0.57 21.15
C SER A 161 2.50 0.33 21.78
#